data_AF-A0AAW2FSZ1-F1
#
_entry.id   AF-A0AAW2FSZ1-F1
#
_cell.length_a   1.000
_cell.length_b   1.000
_cell.length_c   1.000
_cell.angle_alpha   90.00
_cell.angle_beta   90.00
_cell.angle_gamma   90.00
#
_symmetry.space_group_name_H-M   'P 1'
#
loop_
_entity.id
_entity.type
_entity.pdbx_description
1 polymer ?
#
loop_
_entity_poly.entity_id
_entity_poly.type
_entity_poly.pdbx_seq_one_letter_code
_entity_poly.pdbx_strand_id
1 'polypeptide(L)'
;MSRLLFFSQIVLPILSVTASSSEVKEPTCRDSDGYRVCHYKGVLVEVTQHRFEDRLDVSDLDLLAIRENAFKNVSATHLYLNTGNRISVLKRESFRGLPKLERLHLDSNAVSLSGHLFAELKHLQSLSLIFNKINSVPKDSFAGLSSLTWLYLGHNDIEAIEAESFSNLNPELPYLWLNDNKIVRVASGAFAGLTGLSRLHLDHNRLEGLPDGAFRGSSMLEDLYLNDNRITSVSRALLRDLPGLKRLYLQRNEISTLEPGTFQELSQLEVLRLDGNKLSRIVVGTFAGLSNLEDIKLSDNNIRAVDNGAFADCVKLEYLYFGGNNYSDIAKKIASLPHATLITTF
;
A
#
# COMPACT_ATOMS: atom_id res chain seq x y z
N MET A 1 1.12 -32.40 -22.57
CA MET A 1 1.84 -31.46 -23.46
C MET A 1 2.05 -30.15 -22.70
N SER A 2 2.92 -30.12 -21.69
CA SER A 2 4.31 -29.64 -21.75
C SER A 2 4.51 -28.33 -22.51
N ARG A 3 4.79 -27.26 -21.76
CA ARG A 3 5.83 -26.26 -22.04
C ARG A 3 6.09 -25.42 -20.78
N LEU A 4 6.98 -25.91 -19.92
CA LEU A 4 7.74 -25.06 -19.01
C LEU A 4 8.73 -24.25 -19.85
N LEU A 5 8.69 -22.92 -19.73
CA LEU A 5 9.76 -22.04 -20.22
C LEU A 5 10.69 -21.74 -19.05
N PHE A 6 11.73 -22.55 -18.91
CA PHE A 6 12.95 -22.18 -18.19
C PHE A 6 13.71 -21.16 -19.06
N PHE A 7 13.85 -19.93 -18.59
CA PHE A 7 14.77 -18.97 -19.21
C PHE A 7 16.14 -19.04 -18.52
N SER A 8 17.05 -19.67 -19.28
CA SER A 8 18.52 -19.61 -19.33
C SER A 8 19.31 -19.20 -18.08
N GLN A 9 20.02 -20.19 -17.53
CA GLN A 9 21.36 -19.99 -16.98
C GLN A 9 22.27 -19.44 -18.08
N ILE A 10 22.90 -18.28 -17.85
CA ILE A 10 24.03 -17.83 -18.65
C ILE A 10 25.25 -18.63 -18.17
N VAL A 11 25.62 -19.67 -18.92
CA VAL A 11 26.92 -20.32 -18.80
C VAL A 11 27.90 -19.52 -19.64
N LEU A 12 28.83 -18.82 -18.99
CA LEU A 12 29.95 -18.17 -19.67
C LEU A 12 30.99 -19.24 -20.08
N PRO A 13 31.45 -19.28 -21.35
CA PRO A 13 32.51 -20.17 -21.75
C PRO A 13 33.86 -19.67 -21.20
N ILE A 14 34.63 -20.58 -20.62
CA ILE A 14 36.04 -20.35 -20.28
C ILE A 14 36.83 -20.40 -21.59
N LEU A 15 37.14 -19.22 -22.14
CA LEU A 15 38.14 -19.08 -23.20
C LEU A 15 39.49 -18.76 -22.55
N SER A 16 40.43 -19.67 -22.73
CA SER A 16 41.85 -19.45 -22.47
C SER A 16 42.35 -18.30 -23.34
N VAL A 17 42.57 -17.14 -22.73
CA VAL A 17 43.22 -16.00 -23.37
C VAL A 17 44.58 -15.81 -22.72
N THR A 18 45.61 -15.93 -23.56
CA THR A 18 47.00 -15.56 -23.27
C THR A 18 47.06 -14.14 -22.71
N ALA A 19 47.84 -13.97 -21.64
CA ALA A 19 48.07 -12.71 -20.94
C ALA A 19 48.35 -11.54 -21.90
N SER A 20 47.33 -10.73 -22.15
CA SER A 20 47.43 -9.35 -22.58
C SER A 20 46.94 -8.53 -21.38
N SER A 21 47.77 -7.59 -20.95
CA SER A 21 47.56 -6.71 -19.79
C SER A 21 46.07 -6.39 -19.57
N SER A 22 45.47 -6.99 -18.55
CA SER A 22 44.16 -6.57 -18.09
C SER A 22 44.32 -5.14 -17.56
N GLU A 23 43.95 -4.14 -18.35
CA GLU A 23 43.66 -2.81 -17.82
C GLU A 23 42.69 -3.01 -16.66
N VAL A 24 43.18 -2.82 -15.44
CA VAL A 24 42.33 -2.71 -14.26
C VAL A 24 41.56 -1.41 -14.45
N LYS A 25 40.40 -1.50 -15.11
CA LYS A 25 39.55 -0.33 -15.33
C LYS A 25 39.02 0.13 -13.99
N GLU A 26 39.47 1.30 -13.58
CA GLU A 26 39.10 1.91 -12.30
C GLU A 26 37.60 2.23 -12.27
N PRO A 27 36.94 2.09 -11.10
CA PRO A 27 35.57 2.50 -10.93
C PRO A 27 35.42 4.01 -11.11
N THR A 28 34.29 4.44 -11.67
CA THR A 28 33.92 5.87 -11.70
C THR A 28 33.45 6.25 -10.32
N CYS A 29 34.04 7.29 -9.72
CA CYS A 29 33.67 7.77 -8.40
C CYS A 29 33.15 9.21 -8.45
N ARG A 30 32.07 9.47 -7.70
CA ARG A 30 31.50 10.79 -7.48
C ARG A 30 31.52 11.10 -5.98
N ASP A 31 32.04 12.27 -5.63
CA ASP A 31 31.93 12.78 -4.26
C ASP A 31 30.55 13.44 -4.09
N SER A 32 29.88 13.13 -2.98
CA SER A 32 28.54 13.63 -2.62
C SER A 32 28.48 13.79 -1.12
N ASP A 33 28.24 15.01 -0.62
CA ASP A 33 28.11 15.39 0.81
C ASP A 33 28.54 14.34 1.84
N GLY A 34 29.83 14.35 2.17
CA GLY A 34 30.38 13.48 3.21
C GLY A 34 30.67 12.04 2.76
N TYR A 35 30.34 11.69 1.52
CA TYR A 35 30.58 10.39 0.92
C TYR A 35 31.34 10.48 -0.41
N ARG A 36 32.01 9.38 -0.73
CA ARG A 36 32.51 9.05 -2.07
C ARG A 36 31.78 7.81 -2.56
N VAL A 37 31.11 7.90 -3.70
CA VAL A 37 30.27 6.86 -4.27
C VAL A 37 30.92 6.37 -5.56
N CYS A 38 31.34 5.12 -5.57
CA CYS A 38 32.05 4.49 -6.69
C CYS A 38 31.18 3.41 -7.34
N HIS A 39 31.08 3.44 -8.66
CA HIS A 39 30.36 2.46 -9.46
C HIS A 39 31.18 2.01 -10.66
N TYR A 40 30.92 0.80 -11.14
CA TYR A 40 31.56 0.26 -12.33
C TYR A 40 30.54 -0.49 -13.18
N LYS A 41 30.36 -0.06 -14.44
CA LYS A 41 29.41 -0.65 -15.40
C LYS A 41 27.99 -0.84 -14.81
N GLY A 42 27.48 0.19 -14.15
CA GLY A 42 26.14 0.17 -13.53
C GLY A 42 26.04 -0.63 -12.22
N VAL A 43 27.15 -1.08 -11.64
CA VAL A 43 27.15 -1.74 -10.33
C VAL A 43 27.75 -0.79 -9.30
N LEU A 44 27.00 -0.49 -8.23
CA LEU A 44 27.55 0.23 -7.08
C LEU A 44 28.59 -0.66 -6.41
N VAL A 45 29.86 -0.25 -6.43
CA VAL A 45 30.95 -1.07 -5.91
C VAL A 45 31.31 -0.68 -4.47
N GLU A 46 31.38 0.61 -4.17
CA GLU A 46 31.85 1.09 -2.87
C GLU A 46 31.27 2.46 -2.56
N VAL A 47 30.91 2.66 -1.30
CA VAL A 47 30.60 3.95 -0.71
C VAL A 47 31.55 4.14 0.47
N THR A 48 32.39 5.15 0.38
CA THR A 48 33.27 5.56 1.47
C THR A 48 32.68 6.78 2.16
N GLN A 49 32.65 6.77 3.49
CA GLN A 49 32.20 7.90 4.29
C GLN A 49 33.41 8.66 4.84
N HIS A 50 33.48 9.96 4.56
CA HIS A 50 34.55 10.86 5.01
C HIS A 50 34.07 11.83 6.10
N ARG A 51 32.76 12.07 6.21
CA ARG A 51 32.14 12.88 7.26
C ARG A 51 30.87 12.21 7.77
N PHE A 52 30.50 12.50 9.00
CA PHE A 52 29.21 12.07 9.53
C PHE A 52 28.11 12.88 8.88
N GLU A 53 27.33 12.21 8.05
CA GLU A 53 26.13 12.73 7.41
C GLU A 53 25.04 11.68 7.58
N ASP A 54 23.80 12.13 7.69
CA ASP A 54 22.65 11.25 7.82
C ASP A 54 22.13 10.80 6.45
N ARG A 55 22.23 11.70 5.46
CA ARG A 55 21.69 11.53 4.12
C ARG A 55 22.77 11.08 3.16
N LEU A 56 22.61 9.88 2.61
CA LEU A 56 23.37 9.36 1.50
C LEU A 56 22.51 9.37 0.23
N ASP A 57 22.88 10.21 -0.74
CA ASP A 57 22.21 10.31 -2.04
C ASP A 57 23.02 9.61 -3.13
N VAL A 58 22.46 8.56 -3.71
CA VAL A 58 23.06 7.72 -4.75
C VAL A 58 22.17 7.79 -5.99
N SER A 59 21.93 8.99 -6.48
CA SER A 59 21.11 9.24 -7.67
C SER A 59 21.93 9.49 -8.94
N ASP A 60 21.31 9.26 -10.10
CA ASP A 60 21.83 9.61 -11.44
C ASP A 60 23.14 8.90 -11.81
N LEU A 61 23.23 7.60 -11.48
CA LEU A 61 24.41 6.77 -11.76
C LEU A 61 24.10 5.60 -12.71
N ASP A 62 22.87 5.53 -13.26
CA ASP A 62 22.37 4.44 -14.09
C ASP A 62 22.63 3.05 -13.45
N LEU A 63 22.48 2.96 -12.13
CA LEU A 63 22.76 1.71 -11.42
C LEU A 63 21.74 0.63 -11.77
N LEU A 64 22.23 -0.58 -12.03
CA LEU A 64 21.47 -1.80 -12.25
C LEU A 64 21.51 -2.73 -11.03
N ALA A 65 22.59 -2.67 -10.25
CA ALA A 65 22.85 -3.57 -9.14
C ALA A 65 23.67 -2.91 -8.03
N ILE A 66 23.63 -3.51 -6.84
CA ILE A 66 24.47 -3.13 -5.70
C ILE A 66 25.35 -4.32 -5.32
N ARG A 67 26.68 -4.11 -5.35
CA ARG A 67 27.66 -5.10 -4.91
C ARG A 67 27.48 -5.34 -3.41
N GLU A 68 27.69 -6.58 -2.99
CA GLU A 68 27.75 -6.91 -1.57
C GLU A 68 28.83 -6.09 -0.86
N ASN A 69 28.49 -5.63 0.36
CA ASN A 69 29.34 -4.77 1.19
C ASN A 69 29.74 -3.44 0.53
N ALA A 70 29.00 -2.97 -0.50
CA ALA A 70 29.24 -1.64 -1.05
C ALA A 70 29.13 -0.54 0.02
N PHE A 71 28.30 -0.72 1.04
CA PHE A 71 28.09 0.23 2.13
C PHE A 71 28.89 -0.11 3.41
N LYS A 72 30.07 -0.72 3.30
CA LYS A 72 30.83 -1.19 4.47
C LYS A 72 31.13 -0.03 5.44
N ASN A 73 30.58 -0.12 6.66
CA ASN A 73 30.73 0.86 7.74
C ASN A 73 30.14 2.25 7.43
N VAL A 74 29.11 2.32 6.60
CA VAL A 74 28.37 3.57 6.35
C VAL A 74 27.35 3.79 7.47
N SER A 75 27.43 4.95 8.13
CA SER A 75 26.58 5.30 9.27
C SER A 75 25.32 6.07 8.89
N ALA A 76 25.01 6.20 7.59
CA ALA A 76 23.86 6.92 7.08
C ALA A 76 22.55 6.36 7.67
N THR A 77 21.63 7.26 8.00
CA THR A 77 20.28 6.93 8.47
C THR A 77 19.26 7.00 7.32
N HIS A 78 19.59 7.68 6.23
CA HIS A 78 18.74 7.87 5.06
C HIS A 78 19.49 7.54 3.77
N LEU A 79 18.95 6.63 2.96
CA LEU A 79 19.51 6.25 1.67
C LEU A 79 18.51 6.52 0.55
N TYR A 80 18.93 7.37 -0.39
CA TYR A 80 18.17 7.73 -1.59
C TYR A 80 18.79 7.07 -2.82
N LEU A 81 18.05 6.17 -3.46
CA LEU A 81 18.40 5.49 -4.71
C LEU A 81 17.32 5.72 -5.79
N ASN A 82 16.40 6.65 -5.52
CA ASN A 82 15.11 6.80 -6.20
C ASN A 82 15.14 7.64 -7.49
N THR A 83 16.27 8.23 -7.86
CA THR A 83 16.37 9.09 -9.05
C THR A 83 17.53 8.63 -9.94
N GLY A 84 17.29 8.54 -11.26
CA GLY A 84 18.34 8.28 -12.26
C GLY A 84 19.04 6.93 -12.13
N ASN A 85 18.36 5.92 -11.58
CA ASN A 85 18.82 4.55 -11.49
C ASN A 85 17.82 3.58 -12.15
N ARG A 86 18.24 2.33 -12.33
CA ARG A 86 17.46 1.25 -12.95
C ARG A 86 17.70 -0.07 -12.20
N ILE A 87 17.78 0.01 -10.88
CA ILE A 87 18.19 -1.10 -10.02
C ILE A 87 17.16 -2.22 -10.16
N SER A 88 17.63 -3.38 -10.59
CA SER A 88 16.84 -4.59 -10.79
C SER A 88 17.44 -5.81 -10.12
N VAL A 89 18.75 -5.77 -9.85
CA VAL A 89 19.48 -6.88 -9.25
C VAL A 89 19.86 -6.51 -7.82
N LEU A 90 19.01 -6.91 -6.89
CA LEU A 90 19.25 -6.84 -5.44
C LEU A 90 19.27 -8.25 -4.85
N LYS A 91 20.11 -8.43 -3.83
CA LYS A 91 20.16 -9.63 -3.00
C LYS A 91 20.15 -9.21 -1.54
N ARG A 92 19.92 -10.16 -0.63
CA ARG A 92 19.94 -9.92 0.84
C ARG A 92 21.14 -9.08 1.30
N GLU A 93 22.31 -9.34 0.73
CA GLU A 93 23.57 -8.67 1.12
C GLU A 93 23.80 -7.30 0.46
N SER A 94 22.90 -6.85 -0.44
CA SER A 94 23.05 -5.57 -1.14
C SER A 94 23.05 -4.37 -0.20
N PHE A 95 22.33 -4.44 0.93
CA PHE A 95 22.26 -3.38 1.93
C PHE A 95 23.07 -3.67 3.20
N ARG A 96 23.90 -4.72 3.19
CA ARG A 96 24.80 -5.01 4.30
C ARG A 96 25.77 -3.83 4.52
N GLY A 97 26.00 -3.49 5.78
CA GLY A 97 26.88 -2.40 6.18
C GLY A 97 26.17 -1.09 6.53
N LEU A 98 24.83 -1.08 6.52
CA LEU A 98 23.99 0.06 6.91
C LEU A 98 23.26 -0.18 8.25
N PRO A 99 23.98 -0.33 9.39
CA PRO A 99 23.39 -0.76 10.66
C PRO A 99 22.45 0.27 11.30
N LYS A 100 22.47 1.53 10.86
CA LYS A 100 21.66 2.63 11.40
C LYS A 100 20.58 3.11 10.45
N LEU A 101 20.35 2.41 9.34
CA LEU A 101 19.42 2.90 8.31
C LEU A 101 17.99 2.89 8.83
N GLU A 102 17.35 4.06 8.76
CA GLU A 102 15.97 4.29 9.17
C GLU A 102 15.05 4.48 7.96
N ARG A 103 15.55 5.10 6.88
CA ARG A 103 14.77 5.39 5.67
C ARG A 103 15.49 4.92 4.41
N LEU A 104 14.79 4.14 3.58
CA LEU A 104 15.28 3.62 2.31
C LEU A 104 14.30 3.97 1.19
N HIS A 105 14.77 4.74 0.22
CA HIS A 105 14.02 5.14 -0.98
C HIS A 105 14.56 4.40 -2.21
N LEU A 106 13.79 3.44 -2.69
CA LEU A 106 14.05 2.64 -3.90
C LEU A 106 13.01 2.92 -4.99
N ASP A 107 12.36 4.07 -4.95
CA ASP A 107 11.31 4.43 -5.90
C ASP A 107 11.84 4.51 -7.33
N SER A 108 10.98 4.38 -8.33
CA SER A 108 11.32 4.56 -9.75
C SER A 108 12.50 3.70 -10.22
N ASN A 109 12.59 2.46 -9.73
CA ASN A 109 13.58 1.47 -10.14
C ASN A 109 12.87 0.27 -10.82
N ALA A 110 13.53 -0.88 -10.89
CA ALA A 110 12.97 -2.13 -11.40
C ALA A 110 13.14 -3.26 -10.37
N VAL A 111 12.96 -2.94 -9.08
CA VAL A 111 13.14 -3.88 -7.98
C VAL A 111 12.14 -5.02 -8.09
N SER A 112 12.63 -6.25 -8.01
CA SER A 112 11.82 -7.46 -7.81
C SER A 112 11.99 -7.91 -6.35
N LEU A 113 10.88 -8.22 -5.69
CA LEU A 113 10.91 -8.76 -4.34
C LEU A 113 11.34 -10.23 -4.34
N SER A 114 12.09 -10.59 -3.30
CA SER A 114 12.50 -11.95 -2.99
C SER A 114 12.55 -12.12 -1.48
N GLY A 115 12.39 -13.34 -0.98
CA GLY A 115 12.48 -13.62 0.45
C GLY A 115 13.77 -13.07 1.09
N HIS A 116 13.64 -12.45 2.26
CA HIS A 116 14.73 -11.89 3.07
C HIS A 116 15.56 -10.79 2.41
N LEU A 117 15.03 -10.13 1.36
CA LEU A 117 15.77 -9.09 0.62
C LEU A 117 16.31 -7.96 1.51
N PHE A 118 15.54 -7.58 2.53
CA PHE A 118 15.87 -6.47 3.42
C PHE A 118 16.21 -6.89 4.86
N ALA A 119 16.47 -8.18 5.10
CA ALA A 119 16.55 -8.75 6.45
C ALA A 119 17.66 -8.18 7.36
N GLU A 120 18.67 -7.55 6.77
CA GLU A 120 19.77 -6.93 7.51
C GLU A 120 19.40 -5.54 8.07
N LEU A 121 18.32 -4.91 7.59
CA LEU A 121 17.91 -3.54 7.92
C LEU A 121 16.98 -3.49 9.13
N LYS A 122 17.44 -4.00 10.27
CA LYS A 122 16.62 -4.19 11.48
C LYS A 122 16.05 -2.90 12.09
N HIS A 123 16.70 -1.78 11.85
CA HIS A 123 16.30 -0.44 12.34
C HIS A 123 15.48 0.36 11.33
N LEU A 124 15.19 -0.22 10.16
CA LEU A 124 14.45 0.49 9.11
C LEU A 124 13.03 0.78 9.57
N GLN A 125 12.65 2.05 9.50
CA GLN A 125 11.34 2.57 9.86
C GLN A 125 10.50 2.85 8.61
N SER A 126 11.12 3.27 7.52
CA SER A 126 10.42 3.60 6.26
C SER A 126 11.08 2.94 5.06
N LEU A 127 10.30 2.19 4.31
CA LEU A 127 10.70 1.58 3.04
C LEU A 127 9.77 2.05 1.92
N SER A 128 10.35 2.73 0.93
CA SER A 128 9.63 3.20 -0.25
C SER A 128 10.06 2.43 -1.48
N LEU A 129 9.09 1.78 -2.14
CA LEU A 129 9.24 0.97 -3.35
C LEU A 129 8.25 1.41 -4.44
N ILE A 130 7.85 2.68 -4.43
CA ILE A 130 6.83 3.23 -5.33
C ILE A 130 7.38 3.27 -6.76
N PHE A 131 6.52 3.13 -7.77
CA PHE A 131 6.93 3.20 -9.19
C PHE A 131 8.00 2.16 -9.57
N ASN A 132 7.91 0.96 -8.98
CA ASN A 132 8.66 -0.20 -9.44
C ASN A 132 7.78 -1.07 -10.36
N LYS A 133 8.23 -2.29 -10.66
CA LYS A 133 7.48 -3.28 -11.46
C LYS A 133 7.18 -4.53 -10.64
N ILE A 134 6.91 -4.34 -9.33
CA ILE A 134 6.64 -5.44 -8.41
C ILE A 134 5.28 -6.03 -8.78
N ASN A 135 5.26 -7.29 -9.19
CA ASN A 135 4.02 -7.98 -9.60
C ASN A 135 3.45 -8.93 -8.54
N SER A 136 4.23 -9.21 -7.50
CA SER A 136 3.86 -10.11 -6.40
C SER A 136 4.65 -9.76 -5.15
N VAL A 137 4.10 -10.14 -4.00
CA VAL A 137 4.79 -10.05 -2.70
C VAL A 137 5.02 -11.48 -2.20
N PRO A 138 6.17 -12.10 -2.53
CA PRO A 138 6.53 -13.41 -2.01
C PRO A 138 6.60 -13.40 -0.49
N LYS A 139 6.34 -14.57 0.12
CA LYS A 139 6.60 -14.81 1.53
C LYS A 139 8.03 -14.38 1.91
N ASP A 140 8.17 -13.84 3.11
CA ASP A 140 9.44 -13.39 3.70
C ASP A 140 10.11 -12.20 3.00
N SER A 141 9.49 -11.57 1.99
CA SER A 141 10.11 -10.43 1.29
C SER A 141 10.56 -9.30 2.22
N PHE A 142 9.82 -9.13 3.33
CA PHE A 142 10.07 -8.12 4.35
C PHE A 142 10.49 -8.70 5.72
N ALA A 143 10.85 -9.99 5.75
CA ALA A 143 11.31 -10.63 6.97
C ALA A 143 12.54 -9.91 7.54
N GLY A 144 12.55 -9.69 8.87
CA GLY A 144 13.64 -9.02 9.58
C GLY A 144 13.48 -7.49 9.73
N LEU A 145 12.49 -6.88 9.07
CA LEU A 145 12.18 -5.44 9.20
C LEU A 145 11.36 -5.16 10.47
N SER A 146 11.91 -5.48 11.65
CA SER A 146 11.20 -5.44 12.94
C SER A 146 10.79 -4.05 13.42
N SER A 147 11.38 -2.98 12.89
CA SER A 147 11.06 -1.60 13.26
C SER A 147 10.23 -0.87 12.20
N LEU A 148 9.81 -1.55 11.14
CA LEU A 148 9.16 -0.90 10.00
C LEU A 148 7.81 -0.31 10.41
N THR A 149 7.60 0.93 10.04
CA THR A 149 6.42 1.73 10.38
C THR A 149 5.68 2.19 9.13
N TRP A 150 6.41 2.49 8.04
CA TRP A 150 5.86 2.87 6.75
C TRP A 150 6.35 1.93 5.66
N LEU A 151 5.42 1.30 4.95
CA LEU A 151 5.71 0.50 3.77
C LEU A 151 4.92 1.03 2.57
N TYR A 152 5.64 1.56 1.59
CA TYR A 152 5.04 2.08 0.36
C TYR A 152 5.28 1.14 -0.81
N LEU A 153 4.20 0.50 -1.30
CA LEU A 153 4.18 -0.37 -2.47
C LEU A 153 3.27 0.18 -3.58
N GLY A 154 2.88 1.46 -3.50
CA GLY A 154 2.00 2.08 -4.48
C GLY A 154 2.61 2.16 -5.88
N HIS A 155 1.80 2.33 -6.92
CA HIS A 155 2.24 2.41 -8.32
C HIS A 155 3.15 1.24 -8.73
N ASN A 156 2.70 0.01 -8.48
CA ASN A 156 3.36 -1.22 -8.89
C ASN A 156 2.39 -2.08 -9.72
N ASP A 157 2.76 -3.33 -10.01
CA ASP A 157 2.00 -4.27 -10.84
C ASP A 157 1.38 -5.42 -10.02
N ILE A 158 1.19 -5.26 -8.70
CA ILE A 158 0.73 -6.34 -7.81
C ILE A 158 -0.69 -6.75 -8.22
N GLU A 159 -0.90 -8.04 -8.55
CA GLU A 159 -2.20 -8.56 -8.98
C GLU A 159 -3.00 -9.23 -7.86
N ALA A 160 -2.32 -9.73 -6.83
CA ALA A 160 -2.90 -10.51 -5.75
C ALA A 160 -2.15 -10.29 -4.44
N ILE A 161 -2.89 -10.31 -3.33
CA ILE A 161 -2.31 -10.38 -1.99
C ILE A 161 -2.64 -11.76 -1.41
N GLU A 162 -1.61 -12.57 -1.21
CA GLU A 162 -1.73 -13.91 -0.65
C GLU A 162 -1.68 -13.87 0.88
N ALA A 163 -2.18 -14.92 1.54
CA ALA A 163 -2.24 -14.98 3.01
C ALA A 163 -0.87 -14.82 3.69
N GLU A 164 0.21 -15.23 3.01
CA GLU A 164 1.58 -15.17 3.52
C GLU A 164 2.36 -13.93 3.05
N SER A 165 1.77 -13.04 2.23
CA SER A 165 2.49 -11.89 1.65
C SER A 165 3.09 -10.96 2.71
N PHE A 166 2.41 -10.77 3.85
CA PHE A 166 2.85 -9.90 4.94
C PHE A 166 3.05 -10.62 6.28
N SER A 167 3.05 -11.97 6.30
CA SER A 167 3.01 -12.74 7.56
C SER A 167 4.26 -12.58 8.46
N ASN A 168 5.40 -12.22 7.87
CA ASN A 168 6.69 -12.06 8.58
C ASN A 168 7.18 -10.60 8.61
N LEU A 169 6.27 -9.65 8.41
CA LEU A 169 6.53 -8.22 8.61
C LEU A 169 6.39 -7.84 10.09
N ASN A 170 6.84 -6.64 10.48
CA ASN A 170 6.58 -6.09 11.81
C ASN A 170 5.07 -6.10 12.13
N PRO A 171 4.62 -6.83 13.16
CA PRO A 171 3.20 -6.86 13.54
C PRO A 171 2.65 -5.49 13.94
N GLU A 172 3.51 -4.61 14.45
CA GLU A 172 3.16 -3.25 14.88
C GLU A 172 3.17 -2.23 13.73
N LEU A 173 3.35 -2.64 12.46
CA LEU A 173 3.37 -1.73 11.33
C LEU A 173 2.02 -1.00 11.18
N PRO A 174 1.97 0.34 11.35
CA PRO A 174 0.72 1.08 11.30
C PRO A 174 0.29 1.52 9.90
N TYR A 175 1.23 1.70 8.94
CA TYR A 175 0.90 2.30 7.65
C TYR A 175 1.37 1.47 6.46
N LEU A 176 0.40 1.01 5.65
CA LEU A 176 0.63 0.20 4.45
C LEU A 176 -0.05 0.83 3.22
N TRP A 177 0.76 1.15 2.20
CA TRP A 177 0.28 1.65 0.91
C TRP A 177 0.38 0.60 -0.18
N LEU A 178 -0.78 0.20 -0.72
CA LEU A 178 -0.94 -0.69 -1.86
C LEU A 178 -1.78 -0.06 -2.98
N ASN A 179 -1.97 1.26 -2.93
CA ASN A 179 -2.73 2.01 -3.92
C ASN A 179 -2.09 1.94 -5.31
N ASP A 180 -2.86 2.23 -6.35
CA ASP A 180 -2.34 2.31 -7.74
C ASP A 180 -1.62 1.03 -8.18
N ASN A 181 -2.19 -0.13 -7.86
CA ASN A 181 -1.70 -1.44 -8.30
C ASN A 181 -2.71 -2.08 -9.25
N LYS A 182 -2.58 -3.39 -9.47
CA LYS A 182 -3.48 -4.18 -10.32
C LYS A 182 -4.25 -5.22 -9.49
N ILE A 183 -4.44 -4.99 -8.20
CA ILE A 183 -4.92 -6.00 -7.27
C ILE A 183 -6.36 -6.36 -7.64
N VAL A 184 -6.58 -7.63 -7.99
CA VAL A 184 -7.90 -8.20 -8.28
C VAL A 184 -8.38 -9.07 -7.12
N ARG A 185 -7.45 -9.68 -6.36
CA ARG A 185 -7.79 -10.61 -5.28
C ARG A 185 -6.98 -10.33 -4.01
N VAL A 186 -7.64 -10.49 -2.87
CA VAL A 186 -7.03 -10.50 -1.54
C VAL A 186 -7.43 -11.80 -0.87
N ALA A 187 -6.49 -12.56 -0.32
CA ALA A 187 -6.78 -13.78 0.41
C ALA A 187 -7.39 -13.48 1.79
N SER A 188 -8.20 -14.40 2.31
CA SER A 188 -8.66 -14.33 3.71
C SER A 188 -7.44 -14.33 4.64
N GLY A 189 -7.40 -13.40 5.60
CA GLY A 189 -6.31 -13.25 6.56
C GLY A 189 -5.02 -12.70 5.97
N ALA A 190 -5.03 -12.10 4.77
CA ALA A 190 -3.85 -11.49 4.15
C ALA A 190 -3.14 -10.44 5.04
N PHE A 191 -3.87 -9.81 5.96
CA PHE A 191 -3.35 -8.81 6.89
C PHE A 191 -3.31 -9.29 8.35
N ALA A 192 -3.55 -10.59 8.61
CA ALA A 192 -3.74 -11.09 9.98
C ALA A 192 -2.49 -10.99 10.88
N GLY A 193 -1.30 -10.88 10.28
CA GLY A 193 -0.06 -10.66 11.02
C GLY A 193 0.18 -9.19 11.41
N LEU A 194 -0.58 -8.23 10.87
CA LEU A 194 -0.37 -6.79 11.05
C LEU A 194 -1.35 -6.25 12.11
N THR A 195 -1.17 -6.67 13.37
CA THR A 195 -2.07 -6.36 14.48
C THR A 195 -2.09 -4.88 14.87
N GLY A 196 -1.02 -4.14 14.58
CA GLY A 196 -0.91 -2.69 14.78
C GLY A 196 -1.33 -1.85 13.57
N LEU A 197 -1.86 -2.46 12.51
CA LEU A 197 -2.22 -1.74 11.28
C LEU A 197 -3.32 -0.71 11.56
N SER A 198 -3.03 0.56 11.30
CA SER A 198 -3.92 1.69 11.55
C SER A 198 -4.48 2.29 10.26
N ARG A 199 -3.70 2.30 9.18
CA ARG A 199 -4.12 2.80 7.87
C ARG A 199 -3.72 1.86 6.75
N LEU A 200 -4.70 1.52 5.91
CA LEU A 200 -4.53 0.65 4.77
C LEU A 200 -5.06 1.31 3.51
N HIS A 201 -4.17 1.50 2.53
CA HIS A 201 -4.54 1.97 1.20
C HIS A 201 -4.62 0.81 0.21
N LEU A 202 -5.82 0.54 -0.28
CA LEU A 202 -6.12 -0.38 -1.38
C LEU A 202 -6.86 0.34 -2.52
N ASP A 203 -6.90 1.67 -2.48
CA ASP A 203 -7.56 2.49 -3.49
C ASP A 203 -6.84 2.43 -4.86
N HIS A 204 -7.52 2.82 -5.92
CA HIS A 204 -6.98 2.80 -7.28
C HIS A 204 -6.46 1.40 -7.69
N ASN A 205 -7.27 0.37 -7.45
CA ASN A 205 -6.98 -1.03 -7.80
C ASN A 205 -8.11 -1.60 -8.68
N ARG A 206 -8.24 -2.92 -8.75
CA ARG A 206 -9.21 -3.63 -9.60
C ARG A 206 -10.05 -4.62 -8.79
N LEU A 207 -10.25 -4.35 -7.50
CA LEU A 207 -10.99 -5.21 -6.60
C LEU A 207 -12.47 -5.22 -7.00
N GLU A 208 -13.02 -6.40 -7.28
CA GLU A 208 -14.47 -6.61 -7.47
C GLU A 208 -15.19 -6.91 -6.14
N GLY A 209 -14.42 -7.34 -5.14
CA GLY A 209 -14.86 -7.61 -3.78
C GLY A 209 -13.68 -8.10 -2.94
N LEU A 210 -13.93 -8.31 -1.64
CA LEU A 210 -12.97 -8.91 -0.72
C LEU A 210 -13.63 -10.09 0.00
N PRO A 211 -12.90 -11.17 0.29
CA PRO A 211 -13.47 -12.30 1.01
C PRO A 211 -13.72 -11.97 2.48
N ASP A 212 -14.67 -12.67 3.08
CA ASP A 212 -14.85 -12.66 4.53
C ASP A 212 -13.55 -13.00 5.24
N GLY A 213 -13.23 -12.26 6.30
CA GLY A 213 -11.97 -12.43 7.04
C GLY A 213 -10.73 -11.89 6.35
N ALA A 214 -10.83 -11.14 5.23
CA ALA A 214 -9.69 -10.41 4.65
C ALA A 214 -8.96 -9.54 5.70
N PHE A 215 -9.73 -8.91 6.59
CA PHE A 215 -9.24 -8.03 7.66
C PHE A 215 -9.19 -8.70 9.04
N ARG A 216 -9.18 -10.04 9.08
CA ARG A 216 -9.10 -10.77 10.35
C ARG A 216 -7.86 -10.31 11.14
N GLY A 217 -8.05 -9.85 12.37
CA GLY A 217 -6.96 -9.39 13.24
C GLY A 217 -6.61 -7.90 13.10
N SER A 218 -7.25 -7.16 12.18
CA SER A 218 -7.02 -5.73 11.96
C SER A 218 -7.89 -4.84 12.87
N SER A 219 -8.00 -5.17 14.16
CA SER A 219 -8.89 -4.45 15.08
C SER A 219 -8.46 -3.01 15.38
N MET A 220 -7.19 -2.68 15.11
CA MET A 220 -6.61 -1.33 15.28
C MET A 220 -6.76 -0.46 14.02
N LEU A 221 -7.33 -0.99 12.94
CA LEU A 221 -7.46 -0.25 11.68
C LEU A 221 -8.46 0.89 11.86
N GLU A 222 -8.01 2.12 11.64
CA GLU A 222 -8.81 3.34 11.76
C GLU A 222 -9.25 3.86 10.39
N ASP A 223 -8.36 3.80 9.39
CA ASP A 223 -8.59 4.36 8.06
C ASP A 223 -8.42 3.27 6.97
N LEU A 224 -9.50 3.00 6.22
CA LEU A 224 -9.51 2.03 5.13
C LEU A 224 -9.92 2.70 3.81
N TYR A 225 -8.98 2.71 2.86
CA TYR A 225 -9.19 3.25 1.52
C TYR A 225 -9.44 2.13 0.51
N LEU A 226 -10.65 2.07 -0.02
CA LEU A 226 -11.11 1.12 -1.04
C LEU A 226 -11.73 1.84 -2.25
N ASN A 227 -11.61 3.17 -2.32
CA ASN A 227 -12.13 3.97 -3.43
C ASN A 227 -11.42 3.66 -4.74
N ASP A 228 -12.05 4.03 -5.87
CA ASP A 228 -11.47 3.82 -7.20
C ASP A 228 -11.12 2.33 -7.47
N ASN A 229 -12.08 1.47 -7.16
CA ASN A 229 -12.04 0.03 -7.43
C ASN A 229 -13.29 -0.37 -8.25
N ARG A 230 -13.61 -1.67 -8.30
CA ARG A 230 -14.78 -2.22 -9.00
C ARG A 230 -15.70 -2.97 -8.04
N ILE A 231 -15.70 -2.59 -6.76
CA ILE A 231 -16.40 -3.33 -5.71
C ILE A 231 -17.90 -3.26 -5.96
N THR A 232 -18.55 -4.41 -6.09
CA THR A 232 -20.00 -4.48 -6.36
C THR A 232 -20.86 -4.60 -5.11
N SER A 233 -20.27 -5.05 -4.00
CA SER A 233 -20.97 -5.26 -2.73
C SER A 233 -20.01 -5.29 -1.54
N VAL A 234 -20.51 -4.89 -0.37
CA VAL A 234 -19.82 -4.99 0.92
C VAL A 234 -20.73 -5.78 1.87
N SER A 235 -20.16 -6.74 2.59
CA SER A 235 -20.91 -7.60 3.53
C SER A 235 -20.60 -7.25 4.98
N ARG A 236 -21.52 -7.56 5.89
CA ARG A 236 -21.25 -7.50 7.34
C ARG A 236 -20.07 -8.38 7.74
N ALA A 237 -19.94 -9.57 7.13
CA ALA A 237 -18.89 -10.52 7.44
C ALA A 237 -17.49 -10.03 7.04
N LEU A 238 -17.37 -9.17 6.02
CA LEU A 238 -16.14 -8.48 5.65
C LEU A 238 -15.74 -7.43 6.70
N LEU A 239 -16.70 -6.66 7.21
CA LEU A 239 -16.45 -5.51 8.08
C LEU A 239 -16.40 -5.85 9.59
N ARG A 240 -16.84 -7.04 10.00
CA ARG A 240 -16.94 -7.41 11.43
C ARG A 240 -15.62 -7.36 12.19
N ASP A 241 -14.50 -7.51 11.49
CA ASP A 241 -13.16 -7.55 12.09
C ASP A 241 -12.54 -6.15 12.25
N LEU A 242 -13.31 -5.08 11.97
CA LEU A 242 -12.87 -3.67 11.97
C LEU A 242 -13.60 -2.79 13.03
N PRO A 243 -13.69 -3.18 14.31
CA PRO A 243 -14.44 -2.43 15.31
C PRO A 243 -13.85 -1.03 15.61
N GLY A 244 -12.56 -0.81 15.32
CA GLY A 244 -11.86 0.46 15.51
C GLY A 244 -11.95 1.43 14.32
N LEU A 245 -12.64 1.05 13.23
CA LEU A 245 -12.65 1.83 12.00
C LEU A 245 -13.36 3.17 12.19
N LYS A 246 -12.67 4.25 11.86
CA LYS A 246 -13.17 5.64 11.92
C LYS A 246 -13.53 6.17 10.54
N ARG A 247 -12.78 5.77 9.50
CA ARG A 247 -12.96 6.30 8.14
C ARG A 247 -12.96 5.18 7.10
N LEU A 248 -14.05 5.09 6.35
CA LEU A 248 -14.23 4.13 5.29
C LEU A 248 -14.49 4.84 3.96
N TYR A 249 -13.56 4.66 3.02
CA TYR A 249 -13.62 5.26 1.70
C TYR A 249 -13.98 4.21 0.65
N LEU A 250 -15.20 4.28 0.13
CA LEU A 250 -15.75 3.36 -0.90
C LEU A 250 -16.23 4.12 -2.14
N GLN A 251 -15.95 5.42 -2.25
CA GLN A 251 -16.38 6.22 -3.40
C GLN A 251 -15.78 5.71 -4.72
N ARG A 252 -16.49 5.96 -5.83
CA ARG A 252 -16.07 5.52 -7.18
C ARG A 252 -15.84 4.01 -7.25
N ASN A 253 -16.86 3.25 -6.86
CA ASN A 253 -16.98 1.80 -7.00
C ASN A 253 -18.27 1.45 -7.75
N GLU A 254 -18.67 0.17 -7.74
CA GLU A 254 -19.86 -0.31 -8.45
C GLU A 254 -20.96 -0.82 -7.50
N ILE A 255 -20.99 -0.32 -6.25
CA ILE A 255 -21.91 -0.81 -5.22
C ILE A 255 -23.34 -0.44 -5.57
N SER A 256 -24.19 -1.43 -5.82
CA SER A 256 -25.60 -1.22 -6.20
C SER A 256 -26.59 -1.34 -5.04
N THR A 257 -26.22 -2.08 -3.99
CA THR A 257 -27.07 -2.41 -2.86
C THR A 257 -26.27 -2.49 -1.56
N LEU A 258 -26.89 -2.11 -0.45
CA LEU A 258 -26.36 -2.28 0.91
C LEU A 258 -27.43 -2.97 1.75
N GLU A 259 -27.10 -4.15 2.28
CA GLU A 259 -28.04 -4.91 3.11
C GLU A 259 -28.18 -4.26 4.49
N PRO A 260 -29.35 -4.36 5.15
CA PRO A 260 -29.51 -3.95 6.53
C PRO A 260 -28.44 -4.58 7.44
N GLY A 261 -27.80 -3.76 8.26
CA GLY A 261 -26.74 -4.20 9.19
C GLY A 261 -25.37 -4.42 8.55
N THR A 262 -25.15 -4.05 7.29
CA THR A 262 -23.82 -4.13 6.63
C THR A 262 -22.72 -3.48 7.48
N PHE A 263 -23.02 -2.33 8.11
CA PHE A 263 -22.06 -1.57 8.92
C PHE A 263 -22.26 -1.72 10.44
N GLN A 264 -23.05 -2.70 10.89
CA GLN A 264 -23.51 -2.80 12.28
C GLN A 264 -22.37 -2.82 13.33
N GLU A 265 -21.22 -3.38 12.97
CA GLU A 265 -20.06 -3.49 13.88
C GLU A 265 -19.19 -2.22 13.92
N LEU A 266 -19.40 -1.26 13.02
CA LEU A 266 -18.56 -0.08 12.86
C LEU A 266 -19.01 1.09 13.75
N SER A 267 -19.16 0.82 15.05
CA SER A 267 -19.67 1.81 16.00
C SER A 267 -18.79 3.05 16.16
N GLN A 268 -17.50 2.97 15.80
CA GLN A 268 -16.54 4.09 15.85
C GLN A 268 -16.46 4.89 14.54
N LEU A 269 -17.25 4.52 13.52
CA LEU A 269 -17.15 5.15 12.20
C LEU A 269 -17.66 6.59 12.25
N GLU A 270 -16.78 7.53 11.90
CA GLU A 270 -17.02 8.97 11.83
C GLU A 270 -17.33 9.41 10.39
N VAL A 271 -16.63 8.82 9.42
CA VAL A 271 -16.69 9.21 8.00
C VAL A 271 -16.96 8.01 7.10
N LEU A 272 -18.01 8.13 6.29
CA LEU A 272 -18.36 7.14 5.27
C LEU A 272 -18.50 7.81 3.90
N ARG A 273 -17.69 7.37 2.93
CA ARG A 273 -17.75 7.85 1.55
C ARG A 273 -18.28 6.76 0.64
N LEU A 274 -19.45 7.02 0.04
CA LEU A 274 -20.14 6.13 -0.90
C LEU A 274 -20.50 6.87 -2.19
N ASP A 275 -19.96 8.07 -2.40
CA ASP A 275 -20.22 8.87 -3.60
C ASP A 275 -19.73 8.19 -4.89
N GLY A 276 -20.39 8.43 -6.01
CA GLY A 276 -20.01 7.82 -7.29
C GLY A 276 -20.17 6.29 -7.32
N ASN A 277 -21.21 5.76 -6.67
CA ASN A 277 -21.58 4.34 -6.72
C ASN A 277 -22.90 4.15 -7.51
N LYS A 278 -23.51 2.97 -7.43
CA LYS A 278 -24.73 2.59 -8.17
C LYS A 278 -25.95 2.41 -7.24
N LEU A 279 -25.92 2.94 -6.02
CA LEU A 279 -26.97 2.75 -5.03
C LEU A 279 -28.31 3.29 -5.55
N SER A 280 -29.38 2.50 -5.43
CA SER A 280 -30.70 2.88 -5.95
C SER A 280 -31.75 3.17 -4.87
N ARG A 281 -31.55 2.62 -3.66
CA ARG A 281 -32.45 2.75 -2.52
C ARG A 281 -31.66 2.69 -1.22
N ILE A 282 -32.11 3.41 -0.21
CA ILE A 282 -31.63 3.28 1.17
C ILE A 282 -32.80 2.77 2.02
N VAL A 283 -32.65 1.59 2.60
CA VAL A 283 -33.70 0.93 3.39
C VAL A 283 -33.45 1.12 4.89
N VAL A 284 -34.48 0.89 5.69
CA VAL A 284 -34.31 0.90 7.15
C VAL A 284 -33.25 -0.12 7.59
N GLY A 285 -32.36 0.29 8.47
CA GLY A 285 -31.26 -0.53 8.97
C GLY A 285 -30.02 -0.60 8.07
N THR A 286 -30.00 0.03 6.88
CA THR A 286 -28.78 0.11 6.06
C THR A 286 -27.59 0.70 6.84
N PHE A 287 -27.82 1.74 7.63
CA PHE A 287 -26.82 2.41 8.47
C PHE A 287 -26.95 2.08 9.96
N ALA A 288 -27.56 0.94 10.30
CA ALA A 288 -27.68 0.50 11.69
C ALA A 288 -26.30 0.41 12.38
N GLY A 289 -26.23 0.82 13.64
CA GLY A 289 -25.00 0.79 14.45
C GLY A 289 -24.03 1.96 14.25
N LEU A 290 -24.25 2.83 13.25
CA LEU A 290 -23.39 3.97 12.93
C LEU A 290 -23.66 5.19 13.85
N SER A 291 -23.57 5.00 15.16
CA SER A 291 -23.92 6.01 16.18
C SER A 291 -22.93 7.16 16.31
N ASN A 292 -21.69 6.98 15.84
CA ASN A 292 -20.66 8.03 15.79
C ASN A 292 -20.49 8.67 14.41
N LEU A 293 -21.34 8.33 13.43
CA LEU A 293 -21.18 8.85 12.08
C LEU A 293 -21.51 10.34 12.03
N GLU A 294 -20.56 11.13 11.56
CA GLU A 294 -20.63 12.59 11.47
C GLU A 294 -20.81 13.04 10.01
N ASP A 295 -20.15 12.36 9.07
CA ASP A 295 -20.12 12.77 7.66
C ASP A 295 -20.34 11.58 6.73
N ILE A 296 -21.44 11.63 5.96
CA ILE A 296 -21.75 10.66 4.92
C ILE A 296 -21.90 11.33 3.55
N LYS A 297 -21.17 10.79 2.56
CA LYS A 297 -21.34 11.16 1.15
C LYS A 297 -22.04 10.07 0.37
N LEU A 298 -23.24 10.38 -0.14
CA LEU A 298 -24.07 9.55 -1.01
C LEU A 298 -24.30 10.22 -2.37
N SER A 299 -23.59 11.31 -2.66
CA SER A 299 -23.71 12.02 -3.92
C SER A 299 -23.41 11.13 -5.13
N ASP A 300 -23.91 11.49 -6.30
CA ASP A 300 -23.61 10.82 -7.57
C ASP A 300 -23.88 9.31 -7.53
N ASN A 301 -25.05 8.96 -6.98
CA ASN A 301 -25.63 7.61 -7.01
C ASN A 301 -26.94 7.63 -7.82
N ASN A 302 -27.67 6.51 -7.83
CA ASN A 302 -28.96 6.36 -8.51
C ASN A 302 -30.14 6.34 -7.52
N ILE A 303 -30.01 6.98 -6.35
CA ILE A 303 -30.97 6.80 -5.26
C ILE A 303 -32.31 7.44 -5.62
N ARG A 304 -33.38 6.63 -5.57
CA ARG A 304 -34.77 7.00 -5.89
C ARG A 304 -35.73 6.88 -4.72
N ALA A 305 -35.33 6.17 -3.66
CA ALA A 305 -36.14 5.99 -2.47
C ALA A 305 -35.28 5.89 -1.21
N VAL A 306 -35.75 6.53 -0.15
CA VAL A 306 -35.20 6.42 1.20
C VAL A 306 -36.35 6.10 2.15
N ASP A 307 -36.22 5.00 2.89
CA ASP A 307 -37.20 4.59 3.87
C ASP A 307 -37.23 5.54 5.07
N ASN A 308 -38.40 5.67 5.70
CA ASN A 308 -38.52 6.47 6.91
C ASN A 308 -37.67 5.82 8.03
N GLY A 309 -36.84 6.62 8.70
CA GLY A 309 -35.95 6.11 9.75
C GLY A 309 -34.68 5.42 9.25
N ALA A 310 -34.36 5.49 7.95
CA ALA A 310 -33.12 4.92 7.41
C ALA A 310 -31.82 5.42 8.09
N PHE A 311 -31.87 6.62 8.67
CA PHE A 311 -30.76 7.27 9.39
C PHE A 311 -31.01 7.36 10.91
N ALA A 312 -31.95 6.59 11.47
CA ALA A 312 -32.36 6.73 12.88
C ALA A 312 -31.22 6.52 13.88
N ASP A 313 -30.27 5.62 13.57
CA ASP A 313 -29.11 5.32 14.41
C ASP A 313 -27.98 6.35 14.28
N CYS A 314 -27.97 7.15 13.21
CA CYS A 314 -26.92 8.14 12.92
C CYS A 314 -27.12 9.43 13.72
N VAL A 315 -27.16 9.32 15.05
CA VAL A 315 -27.53 10.40 15.97
C VAL A 315 -26.54 11.57 16.01
N LYS A 316 -25.30 11.36 15.56
CA LYS A 316 -24.26 12.40 15.45
C LYS A 316 -24.10 12.97 14.04
N LEU A 317 -24.97 12.60 13.10
CA LEU A 317 -24.79 12.98 11.70
C LEU A 317 -24.88 14.50 11.53
N GLU A 318 -23.78 15.11 11.09
CA GLU A 318 -23.67 16.54 10.84
C GLU A 318 -23.83 16.88 9.36
N TYR A 319 -23.24 16.07 8.49
CA TYR A 319 -23.21 16.33 7.04
C TYR A 319 -23.72 15.14 6.24
N LEU A 320 -24.76 15.39 5.44
CA LEU A 320 -25.33 14.43 4.50
C LEU A 320 -25.27 15.01 3.09
N TYR A 321 -24.33 14.52 2.28
CA TYR A 321 -24.21 14.92 0.88
C TYR A 321 -25.01 13.98 -0.01
N PHE A 322 -25.95 14.52 -0.77
CA PHE A 322 -26.91 13.75 -1.55
C PHE A 322 -27.08 14.23 -3.00
N GLY A 323 -26.26 15.19 -3.44
CA GLY A 323 -26.31 15.75 -4.80
C GLY A 323 -26.17 14.69 -5.89
N GLY A 324 -26.68 14.94 -7.10
CA GLY A 324 -26.55 13.99 -8.22
C GLY A 324 -27.43 12.73 -8.15
N ASN A 325 -28.35 12.62 -7.18
CA ASN A 325 -29.38 11.57 -7.12
C ASN A 325 -30.72 11.99 -7.77
N ASN A 326 -31.65 11.05 -7.97
CA ASN A 326 -32.97 11.34 -8.56
C ASN A 326 -33.93 11.91 -7.49
N TYR A 327 -33.88 13.24 -7.33
CA TYR A 327 -34.21 13.98 -6.09
C TYR A 327 -35.70 14.24 -5.79
N SER A 328 -36.60 14.14 -6.77
CA SER A 328 -37.90 14.84 -6.72
C SER A 328 -38.81 14.52 -5.52
N ASP A 329 -38.75 13.30 -4.97
CA ASP A 329 -39.59 12.88 -3.82
C ASP A 329 -38.82 12.70 -2.49
N ILE A 330 -37.50 12.60 -2.53
CA ILE A 330 -36.65 12.26 -1.37
C ILE A 330 -36.35 13.49 -0.51
N ALA A 331 -36.22 14.65 -1.14
CA ALA A 331 -35.87 15.93 -0.52
C ALA A 331 -36.67 16.25 0.74
N LYS A 332 -38.00 16.04 0.68
CA LYS A 332 -38.93 16.38 1.77
C LYS A 332 -38.79 15.44 2.97
N LYS A 333 -38.38 14.19 2.75
CA LYS A 333 -38.18 13.18 3.80
C LYS A 333 -36.82 13.29 4.48
N ILE A 334 -35.79 13.72 3.76
CA ILE A 334 -34.45 13.90 4.33
C ILE A 334 -34.35 15.25 5.06
N ALA A 335 -35.04 16.30 4.58
CA ALA A 335 -35.09 17.61 5.25
C ALA A 335 -35.69 17.58 6.66
N SER A 336 -36.30 16.46 7.10
CA SER A 336 -36.80 16.30 8.47
C SER A 336 -35.78 15.72 9.46
N LEU A 337 -34.53 15.48 9.05
CA LEU A 337 -33.46 15.13 10.00
C LEU A 337 -33.11 16.38 10.84
N PRO A 338 -33.40 16.40 12.15
CA PRO A 338 -33.39 17.66 12.93
C PRO A 338 -31.99 18.23 13.18
N HIS A 339 -30.93 17.45 12.96
CA HIS A 339 -29.56 17.80 13.33
C HIS A 339 -28.53 17.72 12.19
N ALA A 340 -28.92 17.20 11.02
CA ALA A 340 -28.02 17.01 9.89
C ALA A 340 -28.20 18.11 8.84
N THR A 341 -27.10 18.67 8.36
CA THR A 341 -27.09 19.59 7.21
C THR A 341 -27.16 18.78 5.92
N LEU A 342 -28.28 18.89 5.21
CA LEU A 342 -28.45 18.30 3.89
C LEU A 342 -27.74 19.18 2.83
N ILE A 343 -26.72 18.63 2.18
CA ILE A 343 -25.95 19.30 1.12
C ILE A 343 -26.30 18.67 -0.22
N THR A 344 -26.82 19.48 -1.15
CA THR A 344 -27.32 19.03 -2.47
C THR A 344 -26.56 19.62 -3.65
N THR A 345 -25.69 20.59 -3.43
CA THR A 345 -24.85 21.25 -4.43
C THR A 345 -23.38 20.87 -4.23
N PHE A 346 -22.62 20.91 -5.32
CA PHE A 346 -21.19 20.59 -5.38
C PHE A 346 -20.33 21.46 -4.45
#